data_AF-F8QDC7-F1
#
_entry.id   AF-F8QDC7-F1
#
_cell.length_a   1.000
_cell.length_b   1.000
_cell.length_c   1.000
_cell.angle_alpha   90.00
_cell.angle_beta   90.00
_cell.angle_gamma   90.00
#
_symmetry.space_group_name_H-M   'P 1'
#
loop_
_entity.id
_entity.type
_entity.pdbx_description
1 polymer ?
#
loop_
_entity_poly.entity_id
_entity_poly.type
_entity_poly.pdbx_seq_one_letter_code
_entity_poly.pdbx_strand_id
1 'polypeptide(L)'
;MAAHRAQVLLTLLPNALAFGFTEIEPECEPLKNMDTDMLVNKPDTTSQFLLATVGELQNSERERALSTLRIKWDRHSNRQLILDTDWAEALSKHLEHLVNMRIDHVQEWIASNISRFQ
;
A
#
# COMPACT_ATOMS: atom_id res chain seq x y z
N MET A 1 -26.62 9.24 0.90
CA MET A 1 -25.73 8.51 -0.04
C MET A 1 -24.26 8.75 0.28
N ALA A 2 -23.79 10.00 0.42
CA ALA A 2 -22.39 10.30 0.77
C ALA A 2 -21.87 9.59 2.04
N ALA A 3 -22.63 9.61 3.15
CA ALA A 3 -22.24 8.93 4.39
C ALA A 3 -22.11 7.40 4.24
N HIS A 4 -23.00 6.78 3.44
CA HIS A 4 -22.90 5.35 3.15
C HIS A 4 -21.65 5.04 2.31
N ARG A 5 -21.36 5.85 1.28
CA ARG A 5 -20.13 5.70 0.47
C ARG A 5 -18.87 5.84 1.33
N ALA A 6 -18.81 6.85 2.19
CA ALA A 6 -17.69 7.05 3.11
C ALA A 6 -17.50 5.84 4.04
N GLN A 7 -18.59 5.28 4.57
CA GLN A 7 -18.53 4.08 5.41
C GLN A 7 -17.96 2.87 4.66
N VAL A 8 -18.37 2.65 3.41
CA VAL A 8 -17.83 1.56 2.56
C VAL A 8 -16.34 1.76 2.27
N LEU A 9 -15.93 2.99 1.92
CA LEU A 9 -14.51 3.29 1.71
C LEU A 9 -13.69 3.02 2.98
N LEU A 10 -14.20 3.41 4.16
CA LEU A 10 -13.54 3.14 5.43
C LEU A 10 -13.37 1.65 5.72
N THR A 11 -14.35 0.80 5.35
CA THR A 11 -14.22 -0.65 5.54
C THR A 11 -13.18 -1.29 4.61
N LEU A 12 -12.99 -0.72 3.42
CA LEU A 12 -12.06 -1.24 2.41
C LEU A 12 -10.66 -0.63 2.52
N LEU A 13 -10.52 0.50 3.21
CA LEU A 13 -9.27 1.26 3.34
C LEU A 13 -8.09 0.44 3.89
N PRO A 14 -8.26 -0.45 4.89
CA PRO A 14 -7.15 -1.29 5.35
C PRO A 14 -6.59 -2.20 4.25
N ASN A 15 -7.46 -2.83 3.46
CA ASN A 15 -7.01 -3.67 2.34
C ASN A 15 -6.35 -2.83 1.26
N ALA A 16 -6.97 -1.70 0.92
CA ALA A 16 -6.45 -0.79 -0.10
C ALA A 16 -5.03 -0.32 0.27
N LEU A 17 -4.78 0.08 1.52
CA LEU A 17 -3.46 0.50 1.99
C LEU A 17 -2.47 -0.68 2.10
N ALA A 18 -2.89 -1.84 2.61
CA ALA A 18 -2.02 -2.98 2.80
C ALA A 18 -1.60 -3.64 1.47
N PHE A 19 -2.52 -3.73 0.51
CA PHE A 19 -2.33 -4.54 -0.70
C PHE A 19 -2.49 -3.80 -2.04
N GLY A 20 -3.15 -2.64 -2.08
CA GLY A 20 -3.48 -1.95 -3.34
C GLY A 20 -4.73 -2.49 -4.02
N PHE A 21 -5.56 -3.22 -3.26
CA PHE A 21 -6.78 -3.87 -3.72
C PHE A 21 -7.90 -3.67 -2.69
N THR A 22 -9.16 -3.70 -3.13
CA THR A 22 -10.30 -3.67 -2.21
C THR A 22 -10.52 -5.04 -1.54
N GLU A 23 -10.21 -6.12 -2.25
CA GLU A 23 -10.35 -7.51 -1.80
C GLU A 23 -9.19 -8.36 -2.32
N ILE A 24 -8.78 -9.37 -1.55
CA ILE A 24 -7.64 -10.27 -1.85
C ILE A 24 -8.10 -11.70 -2.06
N GLU A 25 -9.16 -12.12 -1.38
CA GLU A 25 -9.74 -13.45 -1.46
C GLU A 25 -11.23 -13.31 -1.75
N PRO A 26 -11.82 -14.09 -2.67
CA PRO A 26 -11.20 -15.20 -3.41
C PRO A 26 -10.33 -14.76 -4.61
N GLU A 27 -10.54 -13.54 -5.11
CA GLU A 27 -9.76 -12.96 -6.22
C GLU A 27 -9.35 -11.52 -5.86
N CYS A 28 -8.19 -11.09 -6.37
CA CYS A 28 -7.71 -9.73 -6.14
C CYS A 28 -8.54 -8.71 -6.92
N GLU A 29 -9.36 -7.93 -6.22
CA GLU A 29 -10.20 -6.88 -6.83
C GLU A 29 -9.46 -5.53 -6.80
N PRO A 30 -9.10 -4.95 -7.95
CA PRO A 30 -8.31 -3.72 -8.00
C PRO A 30 -9.10 -2.50 -7.52
N LEU A 31 -8.39 -1.41 -7.24
CA LEU A 31 -9.04 -0.14 -6.89
C LEU A 31 -9.80 0.42 -8.10
N LYS A 32 -11.12 0.50 -7.98
CA LYS A 32 -12.02 1.02 -9.02
C LYS A 32 -12.92 2.12 -8.51
N ASN A 33 -13.43 2.92 -9.44
CA ASN A 33 -14.57 3.77 -9.19
C ASN A 33 -15.84 2.92 -9.06
N MET A 34 -16.52 2.99 -7.93
CA MET A 34 -17.69 2.18 -7.62
C MET A 34 -18.94 2.52 -8.44
N ASP A 35 -18.97 3.68 -9.10
CA ASP A 35 -20.10 4.08 -9.93
C ASP A 35 -19.88 3.75 -11.41
N THR A 36 -18.64 3.81 -11.90
CA THR A 36 -18.30 3.62 -13.31
C THR A 36 -17.61 2.29 -13.61
N ASP A 37 -17.24 1.55 -12.57
CA ASP A 37 -16.45 0.31 -12.66
C ASP A 37 -15.09 0.49 -13.37
N MET A 38 -14.62 1.73 -13.49
CA MET A 38 -13.34 2.06 -14.13
C MET A 38 -12.19 1.90 -13.14
N LEU A 39 -11.10 1.27 -13.58
CA LEU A 39 -9.86 1.16 -12.81
C LEU A 39 -9.27 2.55 -12.49
N VAL A 40 -8.70 2.68 -11.30
CA VAL A 40 -7.90 3.85 -10.94
C VAL A 40 -6.53 3.75 -11.60
N ASN A 41 -6.25 4.66 -12.54
CA ASN A 41 -5.01 4.62 -13.33
C ASN A 41 -3.86 5.34 -12.61
N LYS A 42 -3.34 4.75 -11.53
CA LYS A 42 -2.13 5.20 -10.82
C LYS A 42 -1.11 4.07 -10.72
N PRO A 43 0.20 4.34 -10.87
CA PRO A 43 1.22 3.35 -10.57
C PRO A 43 1.17 2.91 -9.11
N ASP A 44 1.34 1.61 -8.87
CA ASP A 44 1.41 1.02 -7.53
C ASP A 44 2.44 -0.12 -7.49
N THR A 45 2.74 -0.58 -6.28
CA THR A 45 3.65 -1.68 -5.99
C THR A 45 2.88 -2.96 -5.68
N THR A 46 3.46 -4.10 -6.00
CA THR A 46 3.00 -5.43 -5.54
C THR A 46 3.46 -5.76 -4.12
N SER A 47 4.12 -4.81 -3.44
CA SER A 47 4.53 -4.93 -2.06
C SER A 47 3.33 -4.94 -1.12
N GLN A 48 3.40 -5.78 -0.10
CA GLN A 48 2.43 -5.84 0.98
C GLN A 48 2.93 -5.02 2.15
N PHE A 49 2.09 -4.12 2.66
CA PHE A 49 2.37 -3.33 3.85
C PHE A 49 1.63 -3.88 5.05
N LEU A 50 2.31 -3.83 6.20
CA LEU A 50 1.72 -4.17 7.49
C LEU A 50 1.13 -2.90 8.10
N LEU A 51 -0.17 -2.90 8.35
CA LEU A 51 -0.85 -1.77 8.98
C LEU A 51 -0.94 -2.00 10.49
N ALA A 52 -0.63 -0.96 11.25
CA ALA A 52 -0.83 -0.94 12.70
C ALA A 52 -2.30 -0.63 13.02
N THR A 53 -3.21 -1.55 12.70
CA THR A 53 -4.60 -1.43 13.13
C THR A 53 -4.76 -1.92 14.57
N VAL A 54 -5.57 -1.19 15.35
CA VAL A 54 -5.84 -1.31 16.80
C VAL A 54 -5.53 -2.69 17.39
N GLY A 55 -4.35 -2.78 18.02
CA GLY A 55 -3.77 -3.99 18.61
C GLY A 55 -2.24 -3.88 18.58
N GLU A 56 -1.54 -4.44 19.57
CA GLU A 56 -0.08 -4.48 19.55
C GLU A 56 0.38 -5.38 18.39
N LEU A 57 0.83 -4.75 17.30
CA LEU A 57 1.56 -5.44 16.24
C LEU A 57 2.76 -6.15 16.87
N GLN A 58 2.81 -7.48 16.74
CA GLN A 58 3.92 -8.24 17.27
C GLN A 58 5.19 -7.82 16.53
N ASN A 59 6.27 -7.56 17.27
CA ASN A 59 7.56 -7.15 16.69
C ASN A 59 8.04 -8.16 15.62
N SER A 60 7.72 -9.45 15.79
CA SER A 60 8.00 -10.52 14.83
C SER A 60 7.35 -10.30 13.46
N GLU A 61 6.11 -9.82 13.42
CA GLU A 61 5.37 -9.59 12.18
C GLU A 61 5.92 -8.38 11.43
N ARG A 62 6.26 -7.32 12.17
CA ARG A 62 6.92 -6.12 11.61
C ARG A 62 8.27 -6.48 10.99
N GLU A 63 9.09 -7.24 11.70
CA GLU A 63 10.41 -7.65 11.23
C GLU A 63 10.30 -8.56 9.99
N ARG A 64 9.32 -9.46 9.97
CA ARG A 64 9.04 -10.32 8.80
C ARG A 64 8.60 -9.50 7.59
N ALA A 65 7.70 -8.53 7.78
CA ALA A 65 7.25 -7.66 6.69
C ALA A 65 8.43 -6.84 6.13
N LEU A 66 9.22 -6.21 7.00
CA LEU A 66 10.39 -5.44 6.59
C LEU A 66 11.44 -6.31 5.89
N SER A 67 11.71 -7.50 6.41
CA SER A 67 12.62 -8.47 5.79
C SER A 67 12.16 -8.85 4.38
N THR A 68 10.85 -9.04 4.17
CA THR A 68 10.27 -9.36 2.87
C THR A 68 10.47 -8.21 1.87
N LEU A 69 10.19 -6.97 2.28
CA LEU A 69 10.41 -5.78 1.45
C LEU A 69 11.89 -5.62 1.09
N ARG A 70 12.77 -5.84 2.06
CA ARG A 70 14.23 -5.74 1.90
C ARG A 70 14.78 -6.76 0.89
N ILE A 71 14.28 -8.00 0.91
CA ILE A 71 14.73 -9.07 0.01
C ILE A 71 14.22 -8.86 -1.42
N LYS A 72 13.01 -8.31 -1.59
CA LYS A 72 12.44 -7.98 -2.90
C LYS A 72 13.12 -6.81 -3.60
N TRP A 73 13.94 -6.04 -2.89
CA TRP A 73 14.66 -4.92 -3.48
C TRP A 73 15.83 -5.40 -4.35
N ASP A 74 15.89 -4.98 -5.62
CA ASP A 74 16.90 -5.43 -6.59
C ASP A 74 18.36 -5.22 -6.14
N ARG A 75 18.60 -4.24 -5.26
CA ARG A 75 19.95 -3.95 -4.74
C ARG A 75 20.31 -4.76 -3.49
N HIS A 76 19.45 -5.68 -3.06
CA HIS A 76 19.69 -6.52 -1.88
C HIS A 76 21.01 -7.30 -1.99
N SER A 77 21.26 -7.91 -3.17
CA SER A 77 22.45 -8.72 -3.44
C SER A 77 23.77 -7.95 -3.34
N ASN A 78 23.73 -6.62 -3.46
CA ASN A 78 24.92 -5.75 -3.41
C ASN A 78 25.21 -5.22 -2.00
N ARG A 79 24.52 -5.71 -0.96
CA ARG A 79 24.72 -5.27 0.44
C ARG A 79 26.18 -5.29 0.88
N GLN A 80 26.94 -6.30 0.45
CA GLN A 80 28.34 -6.48 0.81
C GLN A 80 29.30 -5.52 0.08
N LEU A 81 28.82 -4.86 -0.98
CA LEU A 81 29.61 -3.99 -1.86
C LEU A 81 29.41 -2.50 -1.55
N ILE A 82 28.49 -2.15 -0.64
CA ILE A 82 28.07 -0.78 -0.34
C ILE A 82 28.28 -0.54 1.16
N LEU A 83 28.71 0.66 1.52
CA LEU A 83 28.82 1.09 2.92
C LEU A 83 27.45 0.99 3.61
N ASP A 84 27.47 0.62 4.89
CA ASP A 84 26.25 0.41 5.68
C ASP A 84 25.33 1.64 5.69
N THR A 85 25.91 2.84 5.79
CA THR A 85 25.20 4.12 5.77
C THR A 85 24.48 4.34 4.45
N ASP A 86 25.19 4.17 3.35
CA ASP A 86 24.69 4.44 2.00
C ASP A 86 23.63 3.41 1.61
N TRP A 87 23.83 2.15 2.03
CA TRP A 87 22.89 1.08 1.81
C TRP A 87 21.59 1.30 2.60
N ALA A 88 21.70 1.69 3.88
CA ALA A 88 20.54 2.00 4.71
C ALA A 88 19.75 3.19 4.17
N GLU A 89 20.43 4.27 3.77
CA GLU A 89 19.79 5.44 3.17
C GLU A 89 19.06 5.08 1.86
N ALA A 90 19.71 4.31 0.98
CA ALA A 90 19.11 3.87 -0.27
C ALA A 90 17.91 2.95 -0.04
N LEU A 91 17.96 2.05 0.95
CA LEU A 91 16.82 1.22 1.33
C LEU A 91 15.67 2.08 1.86
N SER A 92 15.95 3.05 2.74
CA SER A 92 14.94 3.97 3.27
C SER A 92 14.23 4.73 2.15
N LYS A 93 14.97 5.29 1.19
CA LYS A 93 14.38 5.98 0.02
C LYS A 93 13.55 5.04 -0.84
N HIS A 94 13.98 3.80 -1.01
CA HIS A 94 13.21 2.81 -1.75
C HIS A 94 11.89 2.47 -1.05
N LEU A 95 11.93 2.18 0.25
CA LEU A 95 10.73 1.88 1.03
C LEU A 95 9.76 3.07 1.06
N GLU A 96 10.27 4.29 1.22
CA GLU A 96 9.50 5.52 1.15
C GLU A 96 8.81 5.67 -0.22
N HIS A 97 9.54 5.42 -1.32
CA HIS A 97 8.95 5.45 -2.66
C HIS A 97 7.81 4.44 -2.83
N LEU A 98 7.97 3.22 -2.34
CA LEU A 98 6.92 2.20 -2.39
C LEU A 98 5.68 2.62 -1.60
N VAL A 99 5.86 3.17 -0.40
CA VAL A 99 4.76 3.66 0.44
C VAL A 99 4.04 4.82 -0.23
N ASN A 100 4.78 5.78 -0.80
CA ASN A 100 4.21 6.94 -1.48
C ASN A 100 3.39 6.52 -2.71
N MET A 101 3.87 5.57 -3.52
CA MET A 101 3.09 5.03 -4.64
C MET A 101 1.74 4.47 -4.18
N ARG A 102 1.73 3.70 -3.09
CA ARG A 102 0.51 3.13 -2.53
C ARG A 102 -0.43 4.20 -1.99
N ILE A 103 0.11 5.17 -1.25
CA ILE A 103 -0.68 6.29 -0.72
C ILE A 103 -1.32 7.09 -1.85
N ASP A 104 -0.55 7.45 -2.88
CA ASP A 104 -1.04 8.21 -4.02
C ASP A 104 -2.14 7.45 -4.79
N HIS A 105 -1.97 6.14 -4.99
CA HIS A 105 -2.98 5.29 -5.63
C HIS A 105 -4.28 5.25 -4.82
N VAL A 106 -4.18 5.03 -3.50
CA VAL A 106 -5.34 4.99 -2.61
C VAL A 106 -6.02 6.35 -2.47
N GLN A 107 -5.26 7.45 -2.44
CA GLN A 107 -5.81 8.81 -2.41
C GLN A 107 -6.62 9.11 -3.68
N GLU A 108 -6.10 8.78 -4.85
CA GLU A 108 -6.82 8.93 -6.12
C GLU A 108 -8.10 8.09 -6.13
N TRP A 109 -8.03 6.85 -5.63
CA TRP A 109 -9.19 5.98 -5.50
C TRP A 109 -10.28 6.60 -4.61
N ILE A 110 -9.91 7.10 -3.42
CA ILE A 110 -10.83 7.80 -2.52
C ILE A 110 -11.43 9.03 -3.23
N ALA A 111 -10.60 9.89 -3.82
CA ALA A 111 -11.02 11.11 -4.51
C ALA A 111 -12.03 10.80 -5.62
N SER A 112 -11.75 9.79 -6.45
CA SER A 112 -12.65 9.38 -7.53
C SER A 112 -14.02 8.92 -7.04
N ASN A 113 -14.07 8.28 -5.86
CA ASN A 113 -15.30 7.73 -5.27
C ASN A 113 -16.09 8.73 -4.40
N ILE A 114 -15.49 9.88 -4.03
CA ILE A 114 -16.17 10.94 -3.26
C ILE A 114 -16.45 12.20 -4.07
N SER A 115 -15.82 12.38 -5.24
CA SER A 115 -15.92 13.60 -6.08
C SER A 115 -17.35 14.06 -6.37
N ARG A 116 -18.30 13.13 -6.50
CA ARG A 116 -19.72 13.41 -6.79
C ARG A 116 -20.54 13.86 -5.59
N PHE A 117 -19.97 13.76 -4.39
CA PHE A 117 -20.62 14.13 -3.14
C PHE A 117 -20.06 15.41 -2.51
N GLN A 118 -19.10 16.06 -3.20
CA GLN A 118 -18.61 17.41 -2.92
C GLN A 118 -19.43 18.42 -3.71
#